data_AF-A0A945MSM6-F1
#
_entry.id   AF-A0A945MSM6-F1
#
_cell.length_a   1.000
_cell.length_b   1.000
_cell.length_c   1.000
_cell.angle_alpha   90.00
_cell.angle_beta   90.00
_cell.angle_gamma   90.00
#
_symmetry.space_group_name_H-M   'P 1'
#
loop_
_entity.id
_entity.type
_entity.pdbx_description
1 polymer ?
#
loop_
_entity_poly.entity_id
_entity_poly.type
_entity_poly.pdbx_seq_one_letter_code
_entity_poly.pdbx_strand_id
1 'polypeptide(L)'
;MPDPQPRERHYVFGGMYLAFSLWIGLGWVAIIEAIREKLAQLSSWLVVGLALFGLLLPAGTFAKLYHIEDRTGNYIAYDYAYNLLQSCEENSILYTNGDNDTFPLWFLQEVEDIRKDVRVVNLSLLNTNWYIKQLRDREPKIDIRYDDTFIDSVLTDSEDTDIYRRYWPEPKMVSVAGMEFEVHDYSGHNVLRVQDEMVLKIAEWNNWEKPIHFALTVPVSNRTGVDAHLATAGMVVTLRREKNPPVEEQRIEDLLYNTFQVRALLDSTVYKDENTTRLLGNYRAIFAQLAGYYEGKKNGVDLLRLTEWGEDRLPLRWHTIYLTAQRFERLEQPKLAAIHMEKAGRMLIKEIGNDPGANYENLVTVADLVHERYRDPERASGLYREAIRLDPQHPDGHYGLAASLQALNQSEEGLRLIEAYLSRYGEEEKMVIAREILRNALGLNEAAP
;
A
#
# COMPACT_ATOMS: atom_id res chain seq x y z
N MET A 1 -5.94 28.08 -8.28
CA MET A 1 -5.02 26.93 -8.36
C MET A 1 -5.18 26.32 -9.74
N PRO A 2 -4.10 25.89 -10.44
CA PRO A 2 -4.30 24.84 -11.43
C PRO A 2 -4.69 23.62 -10.60
N ASP A 3 -5.91 23.16 -10.75
CA ASP A 3 -6.39 21.92 -10.17
C ASP A 3 -6.14 20.86 -11.25
N PRO A 4 -4.96 20.21 -11.32
CA PRO A 4 -4.84 19.04 -12.16
C PRO A 4 -5.73 18.00 -11.49
N GLN A 5 -6.92 17.80 -12.03
CA GLN A 5 -7.80 16.73 -11.61
C GLN A 5 -6.95 15.45 -11.45
N PRO A 6 -6.96 14.77 -10.29
CA PRO A 6 -5.92 13.80 -9.94
C PRO A 6 -6.08 12.43 -10.64
N ARG A 7 -6.73 12.37 -11.82
CA ARG A 7 -7.07 11.12 -12.48
C ARG A 7 -7.58 11.32 -13.90
N GLU A 8 -7.16 10.43 -14.80
CA GLU A 8 -7.79 10.27 -16.09
C GLU A 8 -9.21 9.72 -15.88
N ARG A 9 -10.22 10.58 -16.00
CA ARG A 9 -11.61 10.13 -16.05
C ARG A 9 -11.82 9.52 -17.44
N HIS A 10 -11.60 8.22 -17.60
CA HIS A 10 -11.73 7.54 -18.90
C HIS A 10 -13.09 7.81 -19.58
N TYR A 11 -14.16 8.10 -18.83
CA TYR A 11 -15.46 8.52 -19.38
C TYR A 11 -15.48 9.94 -19.97
N VAL A 12 -14.63 10.85 -19.48
CA VAL A 12 -14.41 12.17 -20.10
C VAL A 12 -13.64 12.01 -21.40
N PHE A 13 -12.64 11.11 -21.42
CA PHE A 13 -11.84 10.82 -22.61
C PHE A 13 -12.51 9.86 -23.59
N GLY A 14 -13.60 9.19 -23.22
CA GLY A 14 -14.36 8.32 -24.13
C GLY A 14 -14.76 9.04 -25.42
N GLY A 15 -15.25 10.27 -25.31
CA GLY A 15 -15.54 11.12 -26.48
C GLY A 15 -14.29 11.47 -27.30
N MET A 16 -13.16 11.69 -26.63
CA MET A 16 -11.87 11.95 -27.29
C MET A 16 -11.37 10.71 -28.05
N TYR A 17 -11.43 9.51 -27.47
CA TYR A 17 -11.02 8.27 -28.14
C TYR A 17 -11.90 7.96 -29.35
N LEU A 18 -13.20 8.22 -29.26
CA LEU A 18 -14.12 8.11 -30.40
C LEU A 18 -13.73 9.09 -31.51
N ALA A 19 -13.51 10.37 -31.17
CA ALA A 19 -13.08 11.39 -32.14
C ALA A 19 -11.73 11.05 -32.79
N PHE A 20 -10.76 10.57 -31.99
CA PHE A 20 -9.45 10.18 -32.48
C PHE A 20 -9.52 8.95 -33.39
N SER A 21 -10.36 7.97 -33.06
CA SER A 21 -10.61 6.79 -33.91
C SER A 21 -11.23 7.19 -35.26
N LEU A 22 -12.16 8.15 -35.26
CA LEU A 22 -12.72 8.71 -36.49
C LEU A 22 -11.65 9.40 -37.34
N TRP A 23 -10.78 10.21 -36.72
CA TRP A 23 -9.70 10.89 -37.45
C TRP A 23 -8.64 9.94 -37.99
N ILE A 24 -8.31 8.86 -37.27
CA ILE A 24 -7.47 7.77 -37.80
C ILE A 24 -8.11 7.18 -39.05
N GLY A 25 -9.41 6.87 -39.00
CA GLY A 25 -10.16 6.33 -40.14
C GLY A 25 -10.16 7.28 -41.34
N LEU A 26 -10.51 8.55 -41.13
CA LEU A 26 -10.51 9.58 -42.18
C LEU A 26 -9.11 9.81 -42.77
N GLY A 27 -8.08 9.84 -41.92
CA GLY A 27 -6.70 9.95 -42.35
C GLY A 27 -6.24 8.75 -43.20
N TRP A 28 -6.64 7.54 -42.81
CA TRP A 28 -6.33 6.34 -43.59
C TRP A 28 -7.04 6.33 -44.95
N VAL A 29 -8.31 6.75 -44.99
CA VAL A 29 -9.05 6.94 -46.25
C VAL A 29 -8.34 7.94 -47.16
N ALA A 30 -7.95 9.10 -46.62
CA ALA A 30 -7.23 10.12 -47.39
C ALA A 30 -5.88 9.60 -47.96
N ILE A 31 -5.15 8.78 -47.18
CA ILE A 31 -3.92 8.14 -47.65
C ILE A 31 -4.21 7.16 -48.80
N ILE A 32 -5.23 6.31 -48.68
CA ILE A 32 -5.61 5.36 -49.73
C ILE A 32 -6.03 6.10 -51.00
N GLU A 33 -6.81 7.18 -50.89
CA GLU A 33 -7.22 8.00 -52.03
C GLU A 33 -6.00 8.64 -52.73
N ALA A 34 -5.09 9.24 -51.98
CA ALA A 34 -3.86 9.84 -52.52
C ALA A 34 -2.97 8.80 -53.23
N ILE A 35 -2.88 7.57 -52.69
CA ILE A 35 -2.15 6.47 -53.32
C ILE A 35 -2.83 6.03 -54.63
N ARG A 36 -4.16 5.92 -54.62
CA ARG A 36 -4.96 5.55 -55.80
C ARG A 36 -4.82 6.55 -56.94
N GLU A 37 -4.79 7.84 -56.63
CA GLU A 37 -4.61 8.90 -57.63
C GLU A 37 -3.23 8.86 -58.31
N LYS A 38 -2.18 8.54 -57.55
CA LYS A 38 -0.80 8.49 -58.08
C LYS A 38 -0.45 7.19 -58.79
N LEU A 39 -1.11 6.09 -58.45
CA LEU A 39 -0.85 4.76 -59.01
C LEU A 39 -2.05 4.33 -59.85
N ALA A 40 -2.02 4.69 -61.14
CA ALA A 40 -3.13 4.54 -62.10
C ALA A 40 -3.59 3.09 -62.39
N GLN A 41 -3.03 2.06 -61.73
CA GLN A 41 -3.33 0.64 -61.99
C GLN A 41 -3.42 -0.24 -60.74
N LEU A 42 -3.75 0.30 -59.57
CA LEU A 42 -3.99 -0.56 -58.40
C LEU A 42 -5.24 -1.42 -58.61
N SER A 43 -5.09 -2.74 -58.47
CA SER A 43 -6.22 -3.67 -58.52
C SER A 43 -7.21 -3.38 -57.39
N SER A 44 -8.52 -3.56 -57.64
CA SER A 44 -9.55 -3.34 -56.62
C SER A 44 -9.33 -4.18 -55.36
N TRP A 45 -8.82 -5.41 -55.51
CA TRP A 45 -8.47 -6.28 -54.39
C TRP A 45 -7.31 -5.76 -53.55
N LEU A 46 -6.33 -5.10 -54.16
CA LEU A 46 -5.24 -4.47 -53.44
C LEU A 46 -5.73 -3.25 -52.63
N VAL A 47 -6.67 -2.47 -53.17
CA VAL A 47 -7.31 -1.36 -52.44
C VAL A 47 -8.11 -1.88 -51.24
N VAL A 48 -8.86 -2.96 -51.41
CA VAL A 48 -9.57 -3.62 -50.29
C VAL A 48 -8.58 -4.13 -49.24
N GLY A 49 -7.47 -4.75 -49.66
CA GLY A 49 -6.41 -5.20 -48.76
C GLY A 49 -5.79 -4.05 -47.94
N LEU A 50 -5.48 -2.92 -48.58
CA LEU A 50 -4.97 -1.73 -47.90
C LEU A 50 -6.01 -1.11 -46.95
N ALA A 51 -7.29 -1.08 -47.34
CA ALA A 51 -8.36 -0.61 -46.47
C ALA A 51 -8.46 -1.46 -45.20
N LEU A 52 -8.43 -2.80 -45.34
CA LEU A 52 -8.44 -3.73 -44.21
C LEU A 52 -7.19 -3.64 -43.36
N PHE A 53 -6.02 -3.37 -43.96
CA PHE A 53 -4.77 -3.15 -43.21
C PHE A 53 -4.87 -1.94 -42.26
N GLY A 54 -5.68 -0.93 -42.59
CA GLY A 54 -5.98 0.20 -41.71
C GLY A 54 -6.60 -0.18 -40.37
N LEU A 55 -7.26 -1.33 -40.28
CA LEU A 55 -7.80 -1.84 -39.01
C LEU A 55 -6.68 -2.18 -38.00
N LEU A 56 -5.43 -2.32 -38.45
CA LEU A 56 -4.27 -2.55 -37.60
C LEU A 56 -3.63 -1.26 -37.08
N LEU A 57 -4.06 -0.08 -37.52
CA LEU A 57 -3.54 1.20 -37.01
C LEU A 57 -3.61 1.32 -35.48
N PRO A 58 -4.68 0.91 -34.77
CA PRO A 58 -4.71 0.92 -33.31
C PRO A 58 -3.92 -0.23 -32.66
N ALA A 59 -3.35 -1.19 -33.40
CA ALA A 59 -2.73 -2.39 -32.83
C ALA A 59 -1.55 -2.06 -31.90
N GLY A 60 -0.76 -1.03 -32.22
CA GLY A 60 0.33 -0.57 -31.36
C GLY A 60 -0.16 -0.01 -30.02
N THR A 61 -1.23 0.80 -30.04
CA THR A 61 -1.87 1.33 -28.83
C THR A 61 -2.50 0.22 -28.02
N PHE A 62 -3.22 -0.70 -28.68
CA PHE A 62 -3.79 -1.90 -28.05
C PHE A 62 -2.69 -2.70 -27.35
N ALA A 63 -1.60 -3.07 -28.04
CA ALA A 63 -0.52 -3.85 -27.44
C ALA A 63 0.14 -3.16 -26.22
N LYS A 64 0.27 -1.82 -26.25
CA LYS A 64 0.85 -1.06 -25.13
C LYS A 64 -0.09 -0.94 -23.94
N LEU A 65 -1.39 -0.74 -24.18
CA LEU A 65 -2.36 -0.47 -23.12
C LEU A 65 -3.10 -1.72 -22.64
N TYR A 66 -3.03 -2.84 -23.37
CA TYR A 66 -3.80 -4.04 -23.06
C TYR A 66 -3.62 -4.49 -21.60
N HIS A 67 -2.38 -4.64 -21.14
CA HIS A 67 -2.11 -5.05 -19.75
C HIS A 67 -2.59 -4.03 -18.71
N ILE A 68 -2.51 -2.73 -19.03
CA ILE A 68 -2.92 -1.65 -18.13
C ILE A 68 -4.45 -1.55 -18.05
N GLU A 69 -5.15 -1.86 -19.14
CA GLU A 69 -6.60 -1.74 -19.24
C GLU A 69 -7.34 -3.06 -19.04
N ASP A 70 -6.64 -4.19 -19.10
CA ASP A 70 -7.21 -5.48 -18.75
C ASP A 70 -7.63 -5.47 -17.28
N ARG A 71 -8.89 -5.83 -17.05
CA ARG A 71 -9.49 -5.93 -15.71
C ARG A 71 -9.73 -7.38 -15.33
N THR A 72 -9.36 -8.33 -16.20
CA THR A 72 -9.48 -9.76 -15.94
C THR A 72 -8.74 -10.12 -14.66
N GLY A 73 -9.45 -10.76 -13.73
CA GLY A 73 -8.87 -11.15 -12.43
C GLY A 73 -8.61 -10.00 -11.45
N ASN A 74 -8.90 -8.74 -11.81
CA ASN A 74 -8.68 -7.61 -10.91
C ASN A 74 -9.84 -7.45 -9.90
N TYR A 75 -9.76 -8.24 -8.82
CA TYR A 75 -10.70 -8.17 -7.69
C TYR A 75 -10.27 -7.20 -6.58
N ILE A 76 -9.21 -6.41 -6.77
CA ILE A 76 -8.59 -5.65 -5.67
C ILE A 76 -9.55 -4.65 -5.05
N ALA A 77 -10.25 -3.85 -5.88
CA ALA A 77 -11.20 -2.85 -5.38
C ALA A 77 -12.41 -3.51 -4.69
N TYR A 78 -12.90 -4.64 -5.24
CA TYR A 78 -13.98 -5.42 -4.67
C TYR A 78 -13.60 -5.98 -3.30
N ASP A 79 -12.48 -6.71 -3.24
CA ASP A 79 -11.98 -7.37 -2.04
C ASP A 79 -11.65 -6.35 -0.94
N TYR A 80 -11.03 -5.21 -1.32
CA TYR A 80 -10.74 -4.12 -0.41
C TYR A 80 -12.01 -3.53 0.22
N ALA A 81 -13.02 -3.23 -0.59
CA ALA A 81 -14.29 -2.71 -0.09
C ALA A 81 -15.05 -3.74 0.75
N TYR A 82 -15.02 -5.01 0.35
CA TYR A 82 -15.63 -6.09 1.09
C TYR A 82 -15.01 -6.19 2.48
N ASN A 83 -13.68 -6.28 2.56
CA ASN A 83 -12.96 -6.37 3.83
C ASN A 83 -13.16 -5.13 4.71
N LEU A 84 -13.26 -3.94 4.10
CA LEU A 84 -13.57 -2.69 4.79
C LEU A 84 -14.99 -2.69 5.38
N LEU A 85 -16.01 -3.12 4.63
CA LEU A 85 -17.38 -3.27 5.16
C LEU A 85 -17.44 -4.33 6.26
N GLN A 86 -16.81 -5.49 6.06
CA GLN A 86 -16.81 -6.56 7.08
C GLN A 86 -16.08 -6.15 8.36
N SER A 87 -15.16 -5.19 8.28
CA SER A 87 -14.52 -4.61 9.47
C SER A 87 -15.48 -3.75 10.31
N CYS A 88 -16.61 -3.29 9.76
CA CYS A 88 -17.59 -2.47 10.46
C CYS A 88 -18.55 -3.31 11.32
N GLU A 89 -18.97 -2.79 12.47
CA GLU A 89 -20.03 -3.38 13.29
C GLU A 89 -21.39 -3.26 12.60
N GLU A 90 -22.36 -4.06 13.04
CA GLU A 90 -23.73 -4.06 12.50
C GLU A 90 -24.42 -2.69 12.72
N ASN A 91 -25.19 -2.23 11.73
CA ASN A 91 -25.97 -0.98 11.78
C ASN A 91 -25.14 0.27 12.13
N SER A 92 -23.90 0.33 11.63
CA SER A 92 -22.92 1.37 11.95
C SER A 92 -22.86 2.51 10.93
N ILE A 93 -22.12 3.57 11.28
CA ILE A 93 -21.76 4.68 10.39
C ILE A 93 -20.27 4.53 10.04
N LEU A 94 -19.92 4.51 8.75
CA LEU A 94 -18.55 4.43 8.27
C LEU A 94 -18.17 5.72 7.55
N TYR A 95 -17.25 6.50 8.13
CA TYR A 95 -16.64 7.64 7.45
C TYR A 95 -15.53 7.20 6.50
N THR A 96 -15.58 7.70 5.27
CA THR A 96 -14.59 7.45 4.21
C THR A 96 -14.01 8.76 3.68
N ASN A 97 -12.88 8.68 2.98
CA ASN A 97 -12.16 9.84 2.50
C ASN A 97 -11.81 9.74 1.01
N GLY A 98 -12.73 10.25 0.19
CA GLY A 98 -12.58 10.34 -1.26
C GLY A 98 -13.20 9.16 -2.01
N ASP A 99 -12.88 9.04 -3.30
CA ASP A 99 -13.64 8.15 -4.17
C ASP A 99 -13.09 6.71 -4.17
N ASN A 100 -11.80 6.54 -3.89
CA ASN A 100 -11.12 5.24 -3.98
C ASN A 100 -11.58 4.24 -2.91
N ASP A 101 -12.01 4.73 -1.74
CA ASP A 101 -12.66 3.91 -0.72
C ASP A 101 -14.18 3.92 -0.91
N THR A 102 -14.81 5.08 -1.15
CA THR A 102 -16.27 5.22 -1.17
C THR A 102 -16.96 4.47 -2.31
N PHE A 103 -16.52 4.62 -3.55
CA PHE A 103 -17.27 4.10 -4.70
C PHE A 103 -17.33 2.57 -4.74
N PRO A 104 -16.22 1.85 -4.49
CA PRO A 104 -16.28 0.40 -4.36
C PRO A 104 -17.22 -0.06 -3.24
N LEU A 105 -17.30 0.65 -2.11
CA LEU A 105 -18.25 0.33 -1.04
C LEU A 105 -19.70 0.49 -1.50
N TRP A 106 -20.04 1.60 -2.15
CA TRP A 106 -21.38 1.80 -2.69
C TRP A 106 -21.73 0.80 -3.78
N PHE A 107 -20.76 0.39 -4.61
CA PHE A 107 -21.00 -0.70 -5.56
C PHE A 107 -21.41 -1.99 -4.84
N LEU A 108 -20.68 -2.39 -3.79
CA LEU A 108 -21.04 -3.59 -3.02
C LEU A 108 -22.41 -3.46 -2.34
N GLN A 109 -22.76 -2.27 -1.87
CA GLN A 109 -24.06 -2.05 -1.24
C GLN A 109 -25.19 -2.04 -2.28
N GLU A 110 -25.11 -1.21 -3.31
CA GLU A 110 -26.22 -0.96 -4.24
C GLU A 110 -26.40 -2.07 -5.29
N VAL A 111 -25.31 -2.73 -5.69
CA VAL A 111 -25.33 -3.75 -6.74
C VAL A 111 -25.26 -5.16 -6.17
N GLU A 112 -24.33 -5.40 -5.24
CA GLU A 112 -24.08 -6.75 -4.69
C GLU A 112 -24.91 -7.09 -3.45
N ASP A 113 -25.68 -6.12 -2.92
CA ASP A 113 -26.54 -6.30 -1.74
C ASP A 113 -25.77 -6.66 -0.44
N ILE A 114 -24.51 -6.23 -0.33
CA ILE A 114 -23.62 -6.55 0.79
C ILE A 114 -23.61 -5.42 1.81
N ARG A 115 -23.85 -5.74 3.08
CA ARG A 115 -23.71 -4.82 4.24
C ARG A 115 -24.45 -3.49 4.03
N LYS A 116 -25.68 -3.55 3.52
CA LYS A 116 -26.59 -2.39 3.40
C LYS A 116 -26.96 -1.77 4.75
N ASP A 117 -26.68 -2.44 5.86
CA ASP A 117 -26.86 -1.93 7.22
C ASP A 117 -25.89 -0.79 7.58
N VAL A 118 -24.70 -0.77 6.96
CA VAL A 118 -23.66 0.23 7.25
C VAL A 118 -23.93 1.51 6.46
N ARG A 119 -24.07 2.66 7.12
CA ARG A 119 -24.17 3.94 6.41
C ARG A 119 -22.78 4.47 6.06
N VAL A 120 -22.40 4.37 4.78
CA VAL A 120 -21.16 4.98 4.26
C VAL A 120 -21.32 6.49 4.12
N VAL A 121 -20.41 7.24 4.73
CA VAL A 121 -20.38 8.71 4.76
C VAL A 121 -19.05 9.21 4.20
N ASN A 122 -19.05 9.62 2.93
CA ASN A 122 -17.92 10.29 2.32
C ASN A 122 -17.76 11.71 2.87
N LEU A 123 -16.65 12.00 3.53
CA LEU A 123 -16.38 13.29 4.15
C LEU A 123 -16.30 14.43 3.12
N SER A 124 -15.70 14.20 1.95
CA SER A 124 -15.62 15.22 0.90
C SER A 124 -17.01 15.67 0.44
N LEU A 125 -17.94 14.73 0.26
CA LEU A 125 -19.34 15.02 -0.09
C LEU A 125 -20.14 15.59 1.10
N LEU A 126 -19.74 15.31 2.34
CA LEU A 126 -20.36 15.84 3.56
C LEU A 126 -20.26 17.36 3.67
N ASN A 127 -19.48 18.01 2.80
CA ASN A 127 -19.47 19.47 2.66
C ASN A 127 -20.62 20.03 1.80
N THR A 128 -21.46 19.17 1.21
CA THR A 128 -22.53 19.59 0.27
C THR A 128 -23.92 19.37 0.85
N ASN A 129 -24.83 20.33 0.63
CA ASN A 129 -26.19 20.30 1.17
C ASN A 129 -26.99 19.07 0.72
N TRP A 130 -26.95 18.74 -0.56
CA TRP A 130 -27.70 17.64 -1.14
C TRP A 130 -27.29 16.30 -0.52
N TYR A 131 -26.01 16.13 -0.20
CA TYR A 131 -25.51 14.90 0.39
C TYR A 131 -25.90 14.82 1.87
N ILE A 132 -25.81 15.92 2.62
CA ILE A 132 -26.32 15.98 4.01
C ILE A 132 -27.80 15.59 4.07
N LYS A 133 -28.63 16.15 3.18
CA LYS A 133 -30.05 15.78 3.05
C LYS A 133 -30.23 14.31 2.68
N GLN A 134 -29.41 13.79 1.77
CA GLN A 134 -29.42 12.37 1.41
C GLN A 134 -29.10 11.45 2.60
N LEU A 135 -28.18 11.84 3.48
CA LEU A 135 -27.85 11.11 4.72
C LEU A 135 -29.00 11.12 5.72
N ARG A 136 -29.73 12.23 5.83
CA ARG A 136 -30.91 12.39 6.70
C ARG A 136 -32.12 11.59 6.19
N ASP A 137 -32.36 11.64 4.89
CA ASP A 137 -33.67 11.28 4.33
C ASP A 137 -33.73 9.86 3.72
N ARG A 138 -32.59 9.27 3.33
CA ARG A 138 -32.53 7.92 2.73
C ARG A 138 -32.01 6.89 3.72
N GLU A 139 -32.54 5.66 3.68
CA GLU A 139 -32.01 4.55 4.48
C GLU A 139 -30.64 4.07 3.99
N PRO A 140 -29.74 3.61 4.89
CA PRO A 140 -29.85 3.69 6.36
C PRO A 140 -29.66 5.13 6.86
N LYS A 141 -30.63 5.66 7.60
CA LYS A 141 -30.62 7.09 7.96
C LYS A 141 -29.61 7.44 9.05
N ILE A 142 -29.14 8.69 9.01
CA ILE A 142 -28.47 9.35 10.13
C ILE A 142 -29.45 10.38 10.71
N ASP A 143 -29.58 10.42 12.04
CA ASP A 143 -30.45 11.37 12.76
C ASP A 143 -29.89 12.80 12.71
N ILE A 144 -29.87 13.39 11.51
CA ILE A 144 -29.44 14.76 11.28
C ILE A 144 -30.60 15.69 11.64
N ARG A 145 -30.41 16.51 12.68
CA ARG A 145 -31.47 17.36 13.26
C ARG A 145 -31.52 18.78 12.70
N TYR A 146 -30.80 19.04 11.61
CA TYR A 146 -30.89 20.30 10.88
C TYR A 146 -32.04 20.27 9.86
N ASP A 147 -32.76 21.39 9.78
CA ASP A 147 -33.77 21.61 8.74
C ASP A 147 -33.14 22.03 7.41
N ASP A 148 -33.94 22.06 6.34
CA ASP A 148 -33.46 22.37 5.00
C ASP A 148 -32.92 23.80 4.87
N THR A 149 -33.54 24.75 5.55
CA THR A 149 -33.13 26.16 5.53
C THR A 149 -31.76 26.34 6.17
N PHE A 150 -31.52 25.70 7.31
CA PHE A 150 -30.22 25.73 7.95
C PHE A 150 -29.16 25.03 7.09
N ILE A 151 -29.47 23.86 6.53
CA ILE A 151 -28.52 23.14 5.68
C ILE A 151 -28.12 24.00 4.46
N ASP A 152 -29.10 24.54 3.73
CA ASP A 152 -28.83 25.26 2.48
C ASP A 152 -28.23 26.65 2.71
N SER A 153 -28.82 27.43 3.61
CA SER A 153 -28.58 28.87 3.72
C SER A 153 -27.70 29.26 4.90
N VAL A 154 -27.21 28.30 5.69
CA VAL A 154 -26.33 28.59 6.84
C VAL A 154 -25.13 27.66 6.86
N LEU A 155 -25.36 26.36 6.88
CA LEU A 155 -24.27 25.39 7.04
C LEU A 155 -23.38 25.36 5.79
N THR A 156 -23.98 25.25 4.61
CA THR A 156 -23.25 25.08 3.34
C THR A 156 -23.14 26.35 2.50
N ASP A 157 -23.67 27.46 2.98
CA ASP A 157 -23.55 28.74 2.28
C ASP A 157 -22.11 29.27 2.36
N SER A 158 -21.78 30.10 1.39
CA SER A 158 -20.48 30.76 1.20
C SER A 158 -20.50 32.24 1.56
N GLU A 159 -21.63 32.76 2.05
CA GLU A 159 -21.69 34.12 2.60
C GLU A 159 -20.83 34.26 3.86
N ASP A 160 -20.14 35.41 3.99
CA ASP A 160 -19.20 35.66 5.09
C ASP A 160 -19.84 35.45 6.46
N THR A 161 -21.10 35.88 6.63
CA THR A 161 -21.85 35.75 7.89
C THR A 161 -21.96 34.32 8.40
N ASP A 162 -22.03 33.35 7.48
CA ASP A 162 -22.23 31.96 7.82
C ASP A 162 -20.90 31.21 7.95
N ILE A 163 -19.87 31.63 7.23
CA ILE A 163 -18.48 31.22 7.48
C ILE A 163 -18.06 31.60 8.90
N TYR A 164 -18.42 32.79 9.38
CA TYR A 164 -18.09 33.24 10.74
C TYR A 164 -18.74 32.39 11.85
N ARG A 165 -19.85 31.67 11.58
CA ARG A 165 -20.45 30.75 12.57
C ARG A 165 -19.56 29.54 12.85
N ARG A 166 -18.70 29.19 11.89
CA ARG A 166 -17.72 28.10 11.99
C ARG A 166 -16.31 28.60 12.36
N TYR A 167 -16.20 29.86 12.79
CA TYR A 167 -14.91 30.46 13.14
C TYR A 167 -14.24 29.76 14.33
N TRP A 168 -13.00 29.31 14.10
CA TRP A 168 -12.23 28.44 14.98
C TRP A 168 -10.72 28.76 14.92
N PRO A 169 -10.30 29.90 15.49
CA PRO A 169 -8.94 30.41 15.31
C PRO A 169 -7.88 29.69 16.14
N GLU A 170 -8.28 29.16 17.29
CA GLU A 170 -7.39 28.44 18.20
C GLU A 170 -8.01 27.10 18.53
N PRO A 171 -7.21 26.06 18.80
CA PRO A 171 -7.71 24.78 19.28
C PRO A 171 -8.55 24.97 20.55
N LYS A 172 -9.67 24.24 20.65
CA LYS A 172 -10.53 24.30 21.84
C LYS A 172 -10.94 22.91 22.27
N MET A 173 -11.00 22.71 23.58
CA MET A 173 -11.62 21.53 24.18
C MET A 173 -13.13 21.57 23.96
N VAL A 174 -13.67 20.48 23.41
CA VAL A 174 -15.11 20.27 23.23
C VAL A 174 -15.57 19.04 24.00
N SER A 175 -16.85 19.03 24.38
CA SER A 175 -17.51 17.85 24.93
C SER A 175 -18.57 17.36 23.94
N VAL A 176 -18.39 16.17 23.38
CA VAL A 176 -19.30 15.58 22.38
C VAL A 176 -19.62 14.15 22.79
N ALA A 177 -20.91 13.84 22.94
CA ALA A 177 -21.40 12.52 23.36
C ALA A 177 -20.69 11.96 24.62
N GLY A 178 -20.29 12.83 25.55
CA GLY A 178 -19.57 12.46 26.78
C GLY A 178 -18.06 12.24 26.62
N MET A 179 -17.49 12.48 25.44
CA MET A 179 -16.04 12.51 25.22
C MET A 179 -15.51 13.95 25.32
N GLU A 180 -14.29 14.11 25.81
CA GLU A 180 -13.60 15.39 25.86
C GLU A 180 -12.30 15.33 25.05
N PHE A 181 -12.23 16.14 24.00
CA PHE A 181 -11.06 16.20 23.12
C PHE A 181 -10.87 17.61 22.53
N GLU A 182 -9.67 17.86 22.04
CA GLU A 182 -9.31 19.13 21.42
C GLU A 182 -9.66 19.10 19.92
N VAL A 183 -10.39 20.12 19.47
CA VAL A 183 -10.70 20.31 18.05
C VAL A 183 -9.82 21.42 17.50
N HIS A 184 -9.12 21.13 16.41
CA HIS A 184 -8.30 22.08 15.66
C HIS A 184 -9.01 22.52 14.37
N ASP A 185 -8.61 23.66 13.82
CA ASP A 185 -8.91 23.97 12.43
C ASP A 185 -7.97 23.18 11.50
N TYR A 186 -8.55 22.30 10.70
CA TYR A 186 -7.84 21.51 9.69
C TYR A 186 -7.96 22.08 8.27
N SER A 187 -8.66 23.21 8.09
CA SER A 187 -8.71 23.95 6.83
C SER A 187 -7.48 24.85 6.61
N GLY A 188 -6.85 25.32 7.69
CA GLY A 188 -5.75 26.29 7.65
C GLY A 188 -6.22 27.75 7.48
N HIS A 189 -7.49 28.01 7.73
CA HIS A 189 -8.16 29.30 7.52
C HIS A 189 -8.92 29.81 8.75
N ASN A 190 -8.64 29.26 9.93
CA ASN A 190 -9.30 29.54 11.21
C ASN A 190 -10.80 29.24 11.18
N VAL A 191 -11.25 28.24 10.40
CA VAL A 191 -12.68 27.90 10.23
C VAL A 191 -12.85 26.39 10.12
N LEU A 192 -13.80 25.82 10.88
CA LEU A 192 -14.17 24.42 10.71
C LEU A 192 -14.84 24.19 9.35
N ARG A 193 -14.44 23.14 8.61
CA ARG A 193 -15.13 22.76 7.38
C ARG A 193 -16.53 22.24 7.74
N VAL A 194 -17.45 22.27 6.79
CA VAL A 194 -18.81 21.73 6.99
C VAL A 194 -18.76 20.27 7.45
N GLN A 195 -17.91 19.46 6.82
CA GLN A 195 -17.70 18.06 7.24
C GLN A 195 -17.23 17.93 8.70
N ASP A 196 -16.43 18.88 9.20
CA ASP A 196 -15.90 18.82 10.57
C ASP A 196 -17.03 19.05 11.58
N GLU A 197 -17.85 20.08 11.34
CA GLU A 197 -19.05 20.32 12.15
C GLU A 197 -20.01 19.14 12.10
N MET A 198 -20.25 18.58 10.91
CA MET A 198 -21.15 17.46 10.73
C MET A 198 -20.66 16.19 11.44
N VAL A 199 -19.36 15.89 11.45
CA VAL A 199 -18.83 14.74 12.21
C VAL A 199 -19.10 14.92 13.71
N LEU A 200 -18.85 16.10 14.26
CA LEU A 200 -19.12 16.41 15.67
C LEU A 200 -20.62 16.30 16.00
N LYS A 201 -21.48 16.87 15.14
CA LYS A 201 -22.93 16.87 15.32
C LYS A 201 -23.55 15.50 15.15
N ILE A 202 -23.10 14.71 14.17
CA ILE A 202 -23.56 13.34 13.99
C ILE A 202 -23.15 12.49 15.20
N ALA A 203 -21.94 12.65 15.73
CA ALA A 203 -21.54 11.96 16.96
C ALA A 203 -22.41 12.37 18.17
N GLU A 204 -22.70 13.66 18.31
CA GLU A 204 -23.59 14.21 19.34
C GLU A 204 -25.02 13.65 19.25
N TRP A 205 -25.65 13.71 18.07
CA TRP A 205 -27.03 13.26 17.87
C TRP A 205 -27.17 11.75 17.95
N ASN A 206 -26.21 11.01 17.38
CA ASN A 206 -26.16 9.56 17.45
C ASN A 206 -26.06 9.06 18.89
N ASN A 207 -25.36 9.78 19.78
CA ASN A 207 -25.27 9.48 21.21
C ASN A 207 -25.06 7.98 21.54
N TRP A 208 -24.17 7.32 20.78
CA TRP A 208 -23.84 5.89 20.90
C TRP A 208 -24.95 4.90 20.52
N GLU A 209 -25.99 5.34 19.81
CA GLU A 209 -27.02 4.43 19.27
C GLU A 209 -26.45 3.54 18.16
N LYS A 210 -25.63 4.10 17.26
CA LYS A 210 -24.91 3.35 16.23
C LYS A 210 -23.40 3.40 16.46
N PRO A 211 -22.65 2.30 16.19
CA PRO A 211 -21.20 2.34 16.15
C PRO A 211 -20.73 3.32 15.07
N ILE A 212 -19.64 4.05 15.34
CA ILE A 212 -19.03 4.99 14.40
C ILE A 212 -17.62 4.50 14.07
N HIS A 213 -17.33 4.38 12.78
CA HIS A 213 -16.05 3.94 12.26
C HIS A 213 -15.48 4.99 11.29
N PHE A 214 -14.17 5.07 11.22
CA PHE A 214 -13.45 5.75 10.16
C PHE A 214 -12.62 4.71 9.41
N ALA A 215 -12.64 4.74 8.07
CA ALA A 215 -11.75 3.92 7.28
C ALA A 215 -10.28 4.28 7.60
N LEU A 216 -9.36 3.31 7.53
CA LEU A 216 -7.92 3.57 7.73
C LEU A 216 -7.35 4.62 6.76
N THR A 217 -8.00 4.80 5.61
CA THR A 217 -7.70 5.81 4.59
C THR A 217 -8.04 7.24 5.00
N VAL A 218 -8.88 7.43 6.02
CA VAL A 218 -9.22 8.75 6.52
C VAL A 218 -8.01 9.34 7.26
N PRO A 219 -7.43 10.46 6.79
CA PRO A 219 -6.30 11.09 7.47
C PRO A 219 -6.72 11.68 8.81
N VAL A 220 -5.79 11.81 9.74
CA VAL A 220 -6.01 12.42 11.07
C VAL A 220 -6.66 13.81 10.97
N SER A 221 -6.26 14.61 9.98
CA SER A 221 -6.83 15.93 9.73
C SER A 221 -8.31 15.94 9.34
N ASN A 222 -8.90 14.79 9.04
CA ASN A 222 -10.33 14.66 8.70
C ASN A 222 -11.12 13.90 9.79
N ARG A 223 -10.53 13.67 10.97
CA ARG A 223 -11.17 12.97 12.11
C ARG A 223 -11.61 13.92 13.23
N THR A 224 -11.45 15.23 13.06
CA THR A 224 -11.96 16.24 14.01
C THR A 224 -11.39 16.15 15.44
N GLY A 225 -10.22 15.52 15.62
CA GLY A 225 -9.54 15.42 16.92
C GLY A 225 -9.99 14.24 17.79
N VAL A 226 -10.90 13.38 17.32
CA VAL A 226 -11.38 12.21 18.09
C VAL A 226 -10.36 11.07 18.19
N ASP A 227 -9.14 11.22 17.66
CA ASP A 227 -8.14 10.14 17.55
C ASP A 227 -7.80 9.47 18.88
N ALA A 228 -7.83 10.22 19.99
CA ALA A 228 -7.61 9.65 21.32
C ALA A 228 -8.70 8.66 21.75
N HIS A 229 -9.83 8.61 21.04
CA HIS A 229 -10.97 7.74 21.30
C HIS A 229 -11.13 6.66 20.23
N LEU A 230 -10.13 6.45 19.36
CA LEU A 230 -10.19 5.48 18.26
C LEU A 230 -9.43 4.19 18.60
N ALA A 231 -10.08 3.04 18.38
CA ALA A 231 -9.49 1.71 18.45
C ALA A 231 -9.40 1.09 17.06
N THR A 232 -8.26 0.53 16.65
CA THR A 232 -8.19 -0.20 15.37
C THR A 232 -8.96 -1.52 15.46
N ALA A 233 -9.81 -1.76 14.47
CA ALA A 233 -10.65 -2.95 14.34
C ALA A 233 -10.67 -3.42 12.87
N GLY A 234 -9.52 -3.87 12.37
CA GLY A 234 -9.36 -4.37 11.00
C GLY A 234 -9.02 -3.23 10.04
N MET A 235 -9.81 -3.07 8.98
CA MET A 235 -9.61 -1.99 8.00
C MET A 235 -10.26 -0.65 8.41
N VAL A 236 -10.81 -0.58 9.62
CA VAL A 236 -11.36 0.63 10.22
C VAL A 236 -10.72 0.94 11.58
N VAL A 237 -10.89 2.18 12.00
CA VAL A 237 -10.74 2.59 13.40
C VAL A 237 -12.11 2.96 13.95
N THR A 238 -12.46 2.39 15.10
CA THR A 238 -13.77 2.49 15.74
C THR A 238 -13.72 3.52 16.86
N LEU A 239 -14.71 4.41 16.89
CA LEU A 239 -14.89 5.39 17.95
C LEU A 239 -15.43 4.71 19.21
N ARG A 240 -14.74 4.91 20.34
CA ARG A 240 -15.06 4.35 21.66
C ARG A 240 -15.21 5.47 22.68
N ARG A 241 -16.00 5.21 23.74
CA ARG A 241 -16.23 6.17 24.84
C ARG A 241 -14.96 6.47 25.62
N GLU A 242 -14.18 5.43 25.86
CA GLU A 242 -12.95 5.54 26.64
C GLU A 242 -11.82 6.18 25.82
N LYS A 243 -10.90 6.83 26.54
CA LYS A 243 -9.70 7.41 25.96
C LYS A 243 -8.60 6.35 25.90
N ASN A 244 -7.88 6.33 24.79
CA ASN A 244 -6.87 5.35 24.42
C ASN A 244 -7.42 3.91 24.52
N PRO A 245 -8.54 3.61 23.83
CA PRO A 245 -9.07 2.26 23.84
C PRO A 245 -8.02 1.28 23.29
N PRO A 246 -7.96 0.04 23.81
CA PRO A 246 -7.08 -0.96 23.27
C PRO A 246 -7.48 -1.30 21.83
N VAL A 247 -6.51 -1.77 21.05
CA VAL A 247 -6.76 -2.36 19.74
C VAL A 247 -7.64 -3.62 19.91
N GLU A 248 -8.47 -3.94 18.92
CA GLU A 248 -9.33 -5.13 18.96
C GLU A 248 -8.66 -6.33 18.27
N GLU A 249 -7.53 -6.82 18.79
CA GLU A 249 -6.71 -7.79 18.05
C GLU A 249 -7.40 -9.12 17.76
N GLN A 250 -8.22 -9.65 18.69
CA GLN A 250 -8.95 -10.89 18.42
C GLN A 250 -9.93 -10.74 17.26
N ARG A 251 -10.55 -9.56 17.13
CA ARG A 251 -11.44 -9.26 16.00
C ARG A 251 -10.63 -9.13 14.71
N ILE A 252 -9.47 -8.47 14.76
CA ILE A 252 -8.58 -8.38 13.60
C ILE A 252 -8.14 -9.76 13.14
N GLU A 253 -7.80 -10.65 14.07
CA GLU A 253 -7.40 -12.03 13.81
C GLU A 253 -8.51 -12.82 13.11
N ASP A 254 -9.73 -12.77 13.65
CA ASP A 254 -10.90 -13.45 13.05
C ASP A 254 -11.23 -12.91 11.66
N LEU A 255 -11.23 -11.58 11.50
CA LEU A 255 -11.42 -10.94 10.20
C LEU A 255 -10.38 -11.42 9.19
N LEU A 256 -9.10 -11.44 9.56
CA LEU A 256 -8.00 -11.78 8.66
C LEU A 256 -8.07 -13.24 8.19
N TYR A 257 -8.29 -14.18 9.11
CA TYR A 257 -8.24 -15.61 8.79
C TYR A 257 -9.56 -16.15 8.23
N ASN A 258 -10.69 -15.63 8.68
CA ASN A 258 -12.00 -16.24 8.41
C ASN A 258 -12.89 -15.41 7.48
N THR A 259 -12.63 -14.11 7.32
CA THR A 259 -13.54 -13.21 6.60
C THR A 259 -12.91 -12.54 5.38
N PHE A 260 -11.65 -12.11 5.47
CA PHE A 260 -11.03 -11.28 4.44
C PHE A 260 -10.79 -12.04 3.14
N GLN A 261 -11.13 -11.39 2.03
CA GLN A 261 -10.87 -11.85 0.67
C GLN A 261 -9.63 -11.13 0.11
N VAL A 262 -8.69 -11.87 -0.47
CA VAL A 262 -7.39 -11.34 -0.91
C VAL A 262 -6.92 -11.97 -2.24
N ARG A 263 -7.83 -12.08 -3.22
CA ARG A 263 -7.66 -12.94 -4.40
C ARG A 263 -6.58 -12.46 -5.38
N ALA A 264 -6.52 -11.16 -5.64
CA ALA A 264 -5.70 -10.57 -6.71
C ALA A 264 -4.43 -9.86 -6.20
N LEU A 265 -4.17 -9.90 -4.89
CA LEU A 265 -3.13 -9.06 -4.28
C LEU A 265 -1.71 -9.47 -4.71
N LEU A 266 -1.47 -10.77 -4.89
CA LEU A 266 -0.19 -11.32 -5.32
C LEU A 266 -0.14 -11.70 -6.81
N ASP A 267 -1.24 -11.55 -7.55
CA ASP A 267 -1.29 -11.90 -8.96
C ASP A 267 -0.47 -10.89 -9.79
N SER A 268 0.62 -11.35 -10.41
CA SER A 268 1.50 -10.50 -11.22
C SER A 268 0.89 -10.11 -12.58
N THR A 269 -0.17 -10.78 -13.02
CA THR A 269 -0.88 -10.47 -14.28
C THR A 269 -1.86 -9.31 -14.12
N VAL A 270 -2.27 -9.03 -12.88
CA VAL A 270 -3.13 -7.88 -12.55
C VAL A 270 -2.28 -6.64 -12.41
N TYR A 271 -2.47 -5.68 -13.32
CA TYR A 271 -1.86 -4.36 -13.25
C TYR A 271 -2.30 -3.61 -11.98
N LYS A 272 -1.32 -3.09 -11.25
CA LYS A 272 -1.51 -2.31 -10.02
C LYS A 272 -0.83 -0.97 -10.21
N ASP A 273 -1.63 0.09 -10.28
CA ASP A 273 -1.12 1.45 -10.29
C ASP A 273 -0.59 1.86 -8.90
N GLU A 274 -0.02 3.06 -8.82
CA GLU A 274 0.56 3.60 -7.58
C GLU A 274 -0.48 3.76 -6.45
N ASN A 275 -1.69 4.22 -6.76
CA ASN A 275 -2.76 4.38 -5.76
C ASN A 275 -3.22 3.03 -5.24
N THR A 276 -3.40 2.05 -6.13
CA THR A 276 -3.69 0.67 -5.74
C THR A 276 -2.61 0.15 -4.79
N THR A 277 -1.33 0.26 -5.19
CA THR A 277 -0.19 -0.20 -4.38
C THR A 277 -0.12 0.49 -3.01
N ARG A 278 -0.44 1.79 -2.95
CA ARG A 278 -0.50 2.57 -1.71
C ARG A 278 -1.61 2.07 -0.77
N LEU A 279 -2.81 1.81 -1.30
CA LEU A 279 -3.93 1.28 -0.51
C LEU A 279 -3.63 -0.11 0.07
N LEU A 280 -2.90 -0.95 -0.67
CA LEU A 280 -2.45 -2.25 -0.16
C LEU A 280 -1.49 -2.15 1.04
N GLY A 281 -0.97 -0.95 1.34
CA GLY A 281 -0.30 -0.65 2.60
C GLY A 281 -1.15 -0.92 3.84
N ASN A 282 -2.48 -0.81 3.74
CA ASN A 282 -3.37 -1.01 4.89
C ASN A 282 -3.39 -2.46 5.36
N TYR A 283 -3.33 -3.44 4.46
CA TYR A 283 -3.16 -4.84 4.84
C TYR A 283 -1.84 -5.11 5.55
N ARG A 284 -0.75 -4.46 5.11
CA ARG A 284 0.56 -4.55 5.78
C ARG A 284 0.53 -3.92 7.18
N ALA A 285 -0.22 -2.84 7.36
CA ALA A 285 -0.40 -2.23 8.68
C ALA A 285 -1.14 -3.18 9.64
N ILE A 286 -2.23 -3.80 9.18
CA ILE A 286 -2.99 -4.80 9.94
C ILE A 286 -2.11 -6.01 10.30
N PHE A 287 -1.35 -6.53 9.33
CA PHE A 287 -0.37 -7.59 9.57
C PHE A 287 0.64 -7.19 10.65
N ALA A 288 1.23 -5.99 10.53
CA ALA A 288 2.23 -5.50 11.46
C ALA A 288 1.68 -5.33 12.89
N GLN A 289 0.40 -4.96 13.00
CA GLN A 289 -0.31 -4.82 14.27
C GLN A 289 -0.51 -6.16 14.96
N LEU A 290 -1.09 -7.16 14.26
CA LEU A 290 -1.25 -8.52 14.82
C LEU A 290 0.10 -9.15 15.18
N ALA A 291 1.12 -8.97 14.34
CA ALA A 291 2.44 -9.50 14.64
C ALA A 291 3.06 -8.85 15.90
N GLY A 292 2.79 -7.57 16.16
CA GLY A 292 3.18 -6.91 17.42
C GLY A 292 2.39 -7.43 18.63
N TYR A 293 1.12 -7.75 18.43
CA TYR A 293 0.28 -8.37 19.46
C TYR A 293 0.78 -9.75 19.88
N TYR A 294 1.07 -10.64 18.91
CA TYR A 294 1.62 -11.97 19.21
C TYR A 294 3.00 -11.89 19.88
N GLU A 295 3.84 -10.94 19.46
CA GLU A 295 5.09 -10.63 20.13
C GLU A 295 4.86 -10.22 21.59
N GLY A 296 3.95 -9.30 21.87
CA GLY A 296 3.61 -8.87 23.23
C GLY A 296 3.06 -9.99 24.11
N LYS A 297 2.36 -10.97 23.51
CA LYS A 297 1.88 -12.19 24.17
C LYS A 297 2.95 -13.28 24.31
N LYS A 298 4.16 -13.05 23.81
CA LYS A 298 5.23 -14.06 23.70
C LYS A 298 4.82 -15.31 22.93
N ASN A 299 3.94 -15.16 21.94
CA ASN A 299 3.36 -16.25 21.18
C ASN A 299 4.01 -16.37 19.79
N GLY A 300 5.15 -17.06 19.75
CA GLY A 300 5.87 -17.26 18.49
C GLY A 300 5.17 -18.22 17.51
N VAL A 301 4.29 -19.09 17.99
CA VAL A 301 3.53 -20.03 17.12
C VAL A 301 2.54 -19.25 16.25
N ASP A 302 1.75 -18.37 16.85
CA ASP A 302 0.79 -17.57 16.08
C ASP A 302 1.46 -16.47 15.25
N LEU A 303 2.61 -15.96 15.69
CA LEU A 303 3.43 -15.06 14.86
C LEU A 303 3.93 -15.77 13.59
N LEU A 304 4.39 -17.02 13.71
CA LEU A 304 4.80 -17.83 12.56
C LEU A 304 3.62 -18.10 11.63
N ARG A 305 2.48 -18.55 12.17
CA ARG A 305 1.27 -18.79 11.40
C ARG A 305 0.82 -17.53 10.64
N LEU A 306 0.86 -16.37 11.28
CA LEU A 306 0.53 -15.09 10.65
C LEU A 306 1.49 -14.76 9.51
N THR A 307 2.78 -15.00 9.72
CA THR A 307 3.83 -14.70 8.75
C THR A 307 3.68 -15.58 7.51
N GLU A 308 3.52 -16.88 7.69
CA GLU A 308 3.25 -17.83 6.59
C GLU A 308 1.97 -17.44 5.82
N TRP A 309 0.89 -17.14 6.55
CA TRP A 309 -0.36 -16.71 5.93
C TRP A 309 -0.19 -15.43 5.12
N GLY A 310 0.53 -14.45 5.67
CA GLY A 310 0.76 -13.15 5.06
C GLY A 310 1.65 -13.22 3.83
N GLU A 311 2.70 -14.04 3.85
CA GLU A 311 3.59 -14.21 2.70
C GLU A 311 2.90 -14.87 1.50
N ASP A 312 1.95 -15.76 1.76
CA ASP A 312 1.19 -16.46 0.72
C ASP A 312 0.06 -15.62 0.12
N ARG A 313 -0.33 -14.51 0.75
CA ARG A 313 -1.58 -13.78 0.42
C ARG A 313 -1.44 -12.27 0.32
N LEU A 314 -0.50 -11.66 1.02
CA LEU A 314 -0.32 -10.22 1.08
C LEU A 314 0.96 -9.79 0.36
N PRO A 315 0.96 -8.60 -0.26
CA PRO A 315 2.14 -8.03 -0.88
C PRO A 315 3.09 -7.46 0.19
N LEU A 316 3.63 -8.33 1.04
CA LEU A 316 4.59 -7.97 2.08
C LEU A 316 5.88 -7.44 1.44
N ARG A 317 6.51 -6.44 2.07
CA ARG A 317 7.78 -5.89 1.62
C ARG A 317 8.93 -6.42 2.48
N TRP A 318 10.15 -6.28 1.96
CA TRP A 318 11.36 -6.71 2.67
C TRP A 318 11.45 -6.13 4.08
N HIS A 319 11.10 -4.85 4.27
CA HIS A 319 11.03 -4.20 5.59
C HIS A 319 10.06 -4.90 6.56
N THR A 320 8.91 -5.38 6.08
CA THR A 320 7.91 -6.09 6.92
C THR A 320 8.47 -7.42 7.40
N ILE A 321 9.14 -8.17 6.52
CA ILE A 321 9.76 -9.45 6.86
C ILE A 321 10.98 -9.23 7.77
N TYR A 322 11.78 -8.19 7.52
CA TYR A 322 12.90 -7.78 8.38
C TYR A 322 12.44 -7.51 9.82
N LEU A 323 11.38 -6.69 9.99
CA LEU A 323 10.82 -6.41 11.31
C LEU A 323 10.28 -7.69 11.97
N THR A 324 9.66 -8.58 11.20
CA THR A 324 9.17 -9.87 11.70
C THR A 324 10.30 -10.78 12.17
N ALA A 325 11.44 -10.80 11.46
CA ALA A 325 12.64 -11.51 11.90
C ALA A 325 13.15 -11.00 13.26
N GLN A 326 13.16 -9.68 13.46
CA GLN A 326 13.53 -9.08 14.76
C GLN A 326 12.54 -9.46 15.88
N ARG A 327 11.25 -9.65 15.55
CA ARG A 327 10.26 -10.14 16.53
C ARG A 327 10.57 -11.57 16.96
N PHE A 328 10.86 -12.47 16.02
CA PHE A 328 11.29 -13.84 16.36
C PHE A 328 12.54 -13.86 17.23
N GLU A 329 13.49 -12.95 16.98
CA GLU A 329 14.66 -12.80 17.85
C GLU A 329 14.28 -12.40 19.28
N ARG A 330 13.39 -11.40 19.45
CA ARG A 330 12.89 -10.98 20.77
C ARG A 330 12.06 -12.05 21.47
N LEU A 331 11.53 -13.02 20.73
CA LEU A 331 10.85 -14.21 21.24
C LEU A 331 11.81 -15.39 21.50
N GLU A 332 13.12 -15.18 21.43
CA GLU A 332 14.15 -16.21 21.62
C GLU A 332 14.04 -17.38 20.61
N GLN A 333 13.62 -17.07 19.39
CA GLN A 333 13.50 -18.02 18.27
C GLN A 333 14.55 -17.72 17.17
N PRO A 334 15.86 -17.87 17.45
CA PRO A 334 16.93 -17.41 16.55
C PRO A 334 16.96 -18.13 15.20
N LYS A 335 16.53 -19.40 15.14
CA LYS A 335 16.42 -20.13 13.87
C LYS A 335 15.37 -19.53 12.95
N LEU A 336 14.21 -19.15 13.49
CA LEU A 336 13.15 -18.50 12.71
C LEU A 336 13.54 -17.07 12.34
N ALA A 337 14.22 -16.35 13.24
CA ALA A 337 14.79 -15.04 12.94
C ALA A 337 15.76 -15.12 11.75
N ALA A 338 16.69 -16.09 11.74
CA ALA A 338 17.64 -16.30 10.65
C ALA A 338 16.95 -16.56 9.30
N ILE A 339 15.94 -17.44 9.29
CA ILE A 339 15.17 -17.77 8.07
C ILE A 339 14.50 -16.53 7.50
N HIS A 340 13.79 -15.76 8.32
CA HIS A 340 13.06 -14.58 7.85
C HIS A 340 14.01 -13.42 7.52
N MET A 341 15.13 -13.29 8.22
CA MET A 341 16.15 -12.30 7.90
C MET A 341 16.80 -12.56 6.53
N GLU A 342 17.12 -13.83 6.23
CA GLU A 342 17.61 -14.22 4.90
C GLU A 342 16.59 -13.92 3.81
N LYS A 343 15.32 -14.24 4.06
CA LYS A 343 14.24 -13.94 3.13
C LYS A 343 14.06 -12.44 2.91
N ALA A 344 14.17 -11.63 3.97
CA ALA A 344 14.16 -10.17 3.86
C ALA A 344 15.30 -9.68 2.96
N GLY A 345 16.51 -10.22 3.11
CA GLY A 345 17.65 -9.92 2.23
C GLY A 345 17.38 -10.26 0.76
N ARG A 346 16.78 -11.42 0.49
CA ARG A 346 16.38 -11.81 -0.88
C ARG A 346 15.31 -10.90 -1.48
N MET A 347 14.36 -10.45 -0.66
CA MET A 347 13.33 -9.49 -1.10
C MET A 347 13.93 -8.10 -1.32
N LEU A 348 14.86 -7.67 -0.48
CA LEU A 348 15.56 -6.39 -0.59
C LEU A 348 16.25 -6.28 -1.96
N ILE A 349 16.94 -7.33 -2.41
CA ILE A 349 17.61 -7.37 -3.72
C ILE A 349 16.65 -7.01 -4.88
N LYS A 350 15.40 -7.49 -4.82
CA LYS A 350 14.40 -7.25 -5.87
C LYS A 350 13.89 -5.81 -5.91
N GLU A 351 14.09 -5.06 -4.82
CA GLU A 351 13.61 -3.68 -4.66
C GLU A 351 14.74 -2.65 -4.88
N ILE A 352 15.97 -3.09 -5.19
CA ILE A 352 17.08 -2.18 -5.47
C ILE A 352 16.74 -1.30 -6.68
N GLY A 353 16.86 0.01 -6.48
CA GLY A 353 16.51 1.03 -7.47
C GLY A 353 15.05 1.52 -7.40
N ASN A 354 14.16 0.79 -6.70
CA ASN A 354 12.77 1.18 -6.47
C ASN A 354 12.54 1.71 -5.05
N ASP A 355 13.24 1.16 -4.06
CA ASP A 355 13.18 1.55 -2.65
C ASP A 355 14.54 2.14 -2.21
N PRO A 356 14.62 3.38 -1.72
CA PRO A 356 15.87 3.98 -1.24
C PRO A 356 16.56 3.15 -0.14
N GLY A 357 15.78 2.41 0.67
CA GLY A 357 16.30 1.52 1.69
C GLY A 357 16.84 0.20 1.13
N ALA A 358 16.50 -0.17 -0.10
CA ALA A 358 17.03 -1.36 -0.76
C ALA A 358 18.31 -1.00 -1.52
N ASN A 359 19.44 -1.11 -0.82
CA ASN A 359 20.75 -0.80 -1.36
C ASN A 359 21.78 -1.85 -0.92
N TYR A 360 22.97 -1.77 -1.53
CA TYR A 360 24.07 -2.70 -1.29
C TYR A 360 24.46 -2.77 0.20
N GLU A 361 24.62 -1.62 0.85
CA GLU A 361 25.03 -1.53 2.26
C GLU A 361 24.05 -2.23 3.20
N ASN A 362 22.75 -2.03 2.96
CA ASN A 362 21.71 -2.68 3.76
C ASN A 362 21.62 -4.18 3.46
N LEU A 363 21.91 -4.63 2.24
CA LEU A 363 22.01 -6.06 1.93
C LEU A 363 23.15 -6.73 2.69
N VAL A 364 24.34 -6.11 2.69
CA VAL A 364 25.51 -6.60 3.45
C VAL A 364 25.17 -6.61 4.94
N THR A 365 24.57 -5.54 5.47
CA THR A 365 24.15 -5.48 6.88
C THR A 365 23.19 -6.61 7.24
N VAL A 366 22.21 -6.92 6.38
CA VAL A 366 21.30 -8.06 6.58
C VAL A 366 22.07 -9.39 6.55
N ALA A 367 23.04 -9.55 5.64
CA ALA A 367 23.88 -10.74 5.58
C ALA A 367 24.75 -10.90 6.85
N ASP A 368 25.33 -9.81 7.35
CA ASP A 368 26.12 -9.77 8.58
C ASP A 368 25.28 -10.16 9.80
N LEU A 369 24.03 -9.68 9.89
CA LEU A 369 23.10 -10.11 10.93
C LEU A 369 22.85 -11.64 10.85
N VAL A 370 22.66 -12.19 9.66
CA VAL A 370 22.49 -13.65 9.50
C VAL A 370 23.76 -14.41 9.90
N HIS A 371 24.93 -13.92 9.50
CA HIS A 371 26.21 -14.54 9.78
C HIS A 371 26.59 -14.48 11.26
N GLU A 372 26.66 -13.28 11.83
CA GLU A 372 27.24 -13.03 13.15
C GLU A 372 26.21 -13.17 14.26
N ARG A 373 25.04 -12.54 14.08
CA ARG A 373 24.01 -12.48 15.12
C ARG A 373 23.27 -13.81 15.26
N TYR A 374 22.89 -14.41 14.13
CA TYR A 374 22.15 -15.68 14.13
C TYR A 374 23.04 -16.91 13.96
N ARG A 375 24.35 -16.73 13.72
CA ARG A 375 25.34 -17.81 13.57
C ARG A 375 24.96 -18.82 12.48
N ASP A 376 24.44 -18.31 11.37
CA ASP A 376 23.99 -19.10 10.23
C ASP A 376 24.80 -18.77 8.97
N PRO A 377 26.07 -19.22 8.90
CA PRO A 377 26.96 -18.91 7.79
C PRO A 377 26.47 -19.52 6.46
N GLU A 378 25.67 -20.58 6.50
CA GLU A 378 25.08 -21.19 5.30
C GLU A 378 24.15 -20.20 4.60
N ARG A 379 23.16 -19.66 5.34
CA ARG A 379 22.22 -18.65 4.80
C ARG A 379 22.93 -17.35 4.42
N ALA A 380 23.83 -16.87 5.26
CA ALA A 380 24.56 -15.63 5.00
C ALA A 380 25.40 -15.71 3.71
N SER A 381 26.05 -16.86 3.47
CA SER A 381 26.82 -17.09 2.22
C SER A 381 25.97 -16.90 0.96
N GLY A 382 24.67 -17.21 1.02
CA GLY A 382 23.74 -16.97 -0.08
C GLY A 382 23.59 -15.47 -0.38
N LEU A 383 23.40 -14.65 0.65
CA LEU A 383 23.24 -13.20 0.51
C LEU A 383 24.53 -12.51 0.07
N TYR A 384 25.69 -12.88 0.63
CA TYR A 384 26.97 -12.31 0.20
C TYR A 384 27.29 -12.62 -1.26
N ARG A 385 26.94 -13.81 -1.77
CA ARG A 385 27.07 -14.12 -3.20
C ARG A 385 26.22 -13.19 -4.06
N GLU A 386 25.02 -12.82 -3.63
CA GLU A 386 24.20 -11.84 -4.34
C GLU A 386 24.80 -10.42 -4.22
N ALA A 387 25.33 -10.04 -3.06
CA ALA A 387 26.01 -8.76 -2.88
C ALA A 387 27.20 -8.62 -3.85
N ILE A 388 28.05 -9.64 -3.97
CA ILE A 388 29.16 -9.67 -4.93
C ILE A 388 28.66 -9.56 -6.39
N ARG A 389 27.48 -10.11 -6.72
CA ARG A 389 26.91 -9.95 -8.07
C ARG A 389 26.44 -8.52 -8.34
N LEU A 390 25.93 -7.83 -7.32
CA LEU A 390 25.47 -6.45 -7.42
C LEU A 390 26.65 -5.48 -7.57
N ASP A 391 27.69 -5.64 -6.75
CA ASP A 391 28.93 -4.88 -6.87
C ASP A 391 30.16 -5.79 -6.67
N PRO A 392 30.73 -6.32 -7.77
CA PRO A 392 31.89 -7.19 -7.70
C PRO A 392 33.16 -6.51 -7.18
N GLN A 393 33.25 -5.17 -7.26
CA GLN A 393 34.42 -4.40 -6.84
C GLN A 393 34.38 -4.08 -5.34
N HIS A 394 33.24 -4.26 -4.69
CA HIS A 394 33.08 -3.85 -3.32
C HIS A 394 33.57 -4.94 -2.35
N PRO A 395 34.43 -4.63 -1.37
CA PRO A 395 35.04 -5.62 -0.49
C PRO A 395 34.08 -6.43 0.37
N ASP A 396 33.05 -5.77 0.89
CA ASP A 396 32.32 -6.29 2.04
C ASP A 396 31.60 -7.61 1.75
N GLY A 397 31.09 -7.78 0.53
CA GLY A 397 30.51 -9.04 0.08
C GLY A 397 31.54 -10.17 0.01
N HIS A 398 32.75 -9.88 -0.50
CA HIS A 398 33.83 -10.88 -0.56
C HIS A 398 34.35 -11.24 0.83
N TYR A 399 34.53 -10.25 1.69
CA TYR A 399 34.94 -10.46 3.08
C TYR A 399 33.94 -11.35 3.84
N GLY A 400 32.65 -10.97 3.82
CA GLY A 400 31.60 -11.70 4.52
C GLY A 400 31.38 -13.11 3.96
N LEU A 401 31.50 -13.30 2.64
CA LEU A 401 31.45 -14.63 2.04
C LEU A 401 32.65 -15.48 2.48
N ALA A 402 33.85 -14.92 2.51
CA ALA A 402 35.04 -15.64 2.93
C ALA A 402 34.98 -16.04 4.42
N ALA A 403 34.48 -15.16 5.29
CA ALA A 403 34.21 -15.45 6.69
C ALA A 403 33.15 -16.56 6.86
N SER A 404 32.08 -16.51 6.05
CA SER A 404 31.05 -17.57 6.00
C SER A 404 31.61 -18.91 5.56
N LEU A 405 32.46 -18.94 4.53
CA LEU A 405 33.12 -20.15 4.05
C LEU A 405 34.09 -20.71 5.09
N GLN A 406 34.84 -19.86 5.78
CA GLN A 406 35.70 -20.28 6.89
C GLN A 406 34.89 -20.96 7.99
N ALA A 407 33.76 -20.37 8.41
CA ALA A 407 32.87 -20.94 9.42
C ALA A 407 32.24 -22.28 8.99
N LEU A 408 32.11 -22.52 7.67
CA LEU A 408 31.64 -23.77 7.08
C LEU A 408 32.76 -24.81 6.84
N ASN A 409 33.99 -24.56 7.32
CA ASN A 409 35.19 -25.37 7.03
C ASN A 409 35.55 -25.46 5.55
N GLN A 410 35.20 -24.43 4.76
CA GLN A 410 35.50 -24.29 3.34
C GLN A 410 36.57 -23.22 3.11
N SER A 411 37.57 -23.15 3.99
CA SER A 411 38.62 -22.11 3.97
C SER A 411 39.43 -22.09 2.67
N GLU A 412 39.58 -23.22 1.97
CA GLU A 412 40.22 -23.25 0.63
C GLU A 412 39.43 -22.49 -0.43
N GLU A 413 38.09 -22.57 -0.38
CA GLU A 413 37.22 -21.81 -1.27
C GLU A 413 37.25 -20.32 -0.92
N GLY A 414 37.21 -20.00 0.38
CA GLY A 414 37.36 -18.64 0.87
C GLY A 414 38.70 -18.01 0.44
N LEU A 415 39.81 -18.75 0.55
CA LEU A 415 41.12 -18.26 0.15
C LEU A 415 41.17 -17.97 -1.36
N ARG A 416 40.67 -18.90 -2.18
CA ARG A 416 40.58 -18.69 -3.64
C ARG A 416 39.74 -17.48 -4.01
N LEU A 417 38.64 -17.24 -3.30
CA LEU A 417 37.79 -16.06 -3.50
C LEU A 417 38.57 -14.76 -3.26
N ILE A 418 39.26 -14.66 -2.12
CA ILE A 418 40.03 -13.47 -1.75
C ILE A 418 41.22 -13.25 -2.69
N GLU A 419 41.94 -14.31 -3.06
CA GLU A 419 43.04 -14.21 -4.04
C GLU A 419 42.55 -13.76 -5.42
N ALA A 420 41.40 -14.27 -5.86
CA ALA A 420 40.77 -13.83 -7.11
C ALA A 420 40.37 -12.34 -7.07
N TYR A 421 39.87 -11.86 -5.93
CA TYR A 421 39.58 -10.44 -5.73
C TYR A 421 40.85 -9.59 -5.82
N LEU A 422 41.88 -9.91 -5.01
CA LEU A 422 43.14 -9.16 -4.96
C LEU A 422 43.84 -9.12 -6.33
N SER A 423 43.79 -10.23 -7.08
CA SER A 423 44.36 -10.29 -8.43
C SER A 423 43.61 -9.41 -9.44
N ARG A 424 42.32 -9.14 -9.22
CA ARG A 424 41.47 -8.44 -10.20
C ARG A 424 41.31 -6.95 -9.87
N TYR A 425 41.22 -6.60 -8.60
CA TYR A 425 40.87 -5.26 -8.14
C TYR A 425 42.01 -4.56 -7.39
N GLY A 426 43.09 -5.29 -7.06
CA GLY A 426 44.25 -4.74 -6.38
C GLY A 426 44.23 -4.96 -4.87
N GLU A 427 45.25 -4.43 -4.21
CA GLU A 427 45.41 -4.57 -2.76
C GLU A 427 44.44 -3.66 -2.00
N GLU A 428 43.69 -4.27 -1.11
CA GLU A 428 42.80 -3.61 -0.19
C GLU A 428 43.00 -4.21 1.21
N GLU A 429 43.12 -3.35 2.22
CA GLU A 429 43.51 -3.74 3.58
C GLU A 429 42.62 -4.89 4.14
N LYS A 430 41.30 -4.77 3.98
CA LYS A 430 40.33 -5.76 4.47
C LYS A 430 40.53 -7.14 3.82
N MET A 431 40.90 -7.17 2.54
CA MET A 431 41.14 -8.41 1.79
C MET A 431 42.50 -9.04 2.10
N VAL A 432 43.53 -8.22 2.32
CA VAL A 432 44.84 -8.72 2.75
C VAL A 432 44.74 -9.40 4.11
N ILE A 433 44.02 -8.79 5.06
CA ILE A 433 43.74 -9.38 6.37
C ILE A 433 42.97 -10.69 6.23
N ALA A 434 41.90 -10.72 5.42
CA ALA A 434 41.12 -11.93 5.18
C ALA A 434 41.98 -13.09 4.61
N ARG A 435 42.87 -12.78 3.66
CA ARG A 435 43.81 -13.76 3.08
C ARG A 435 44.71 -14.37 4.15
N GLU A 436 45.28 -13.55 5.03
CA GLU A 436 46.15 -14.03 6.12
C GLU A 436 45.38 -14.91 7.11
N ILE A 437 44.17 -14.51 7.51
CA ILE A 437 43.30 -15.31 8.39
C ILE A 437 43.03 -16.70 7.78
N LEU A 438 42.72 -16.76 6.48
CA LEU A 438 42.42 -18.01 5.78
C LEU A 438 43.66 -18.89 5.59
N ARG A 439 44.82 -18.30 5.27
CA ARG A 439 46.09 -19.06 5.18
C ARG A 439 46.48 -19.65 6.53
N ASN A 440 46.33 -18.88 7.61
CA ASN A 440 46.53 -19.37 8.98
C ASN A 440 45.58 -20.54 9.29
N ALA A 441 44.30 -20.43 8.94
CA ALA A 441 43.31 -21.49 9.15
C ALA A 441 43.64 -22.78 8.38
N LEU A 442 44.35 -22.69 7.25
CA LEU A 442 44.79 -23.82 6.43
C LEU A 442 46.20 -24.33 6.78
N GLY A 443 46.90 -23.70 7.73
CA GLY A 443 48.29 -24.04 8.07
C GLY A 443 49.30 -23.69 6.97
N LEU A 444 48.96 -22.77 6.06
CA LEU A 444 49.76 -22.36 4.89
C LEU A 444 50.76 -21.23 5.19
N ASN A 445 51.22 -21.15 6.44
CA ASN A 445 52.22 -20.15 6.81
C ASN A 445 53.56 -20.51 6.15
N GLU A 446 54.12 -19.54 5.44
CA GLU A 446 55.56 -19.55 5.22
C GLU A 446 56.22 -19.48 6.60
N ALA A 447 57.13 -20.42 6.87
CA ALA A 447 58.02 -20.30 8.00
C ALA A 447 58.72 -18.94 7.89
N ALA A 448 58.40 -18.01 8.80
CA ALA A 448 59.09 -16.74 8.86
C ALA A 448 60.60 -17.02 9.05
N PRO A 449 61.49 -16.34 8.30
CA PRO A 449 62.94 -16.57 8.36
C PRO A 449 63.58 -16.23 9.71
#